data_AF-A0A534VEH5-F1
#
_entry.id   AF-A0A534VEH5-F1
#
_cell.length_a   1.000
_cell.length_b   1.000
_cell.length_c   1.000
_cell.angle_alpha   90.00
_cell.angle_beta   90.00
_cell.angle_gamma   90.00
#
_symmetry.space_group_name_H-M   'P 1'
#
loop_
_entity.id
_entity.type
_entity.pdbx_description
1 polymer ?
#
loop_
_entity_poly.entity_id
_entity_poly.type
_entity_poly.pdbx_seq_one_letter_code
_entity_poly.pdbx_strand_id
1 'polypeptide(L)'
;MKNELLRLSAEQFVALILDNEVTVGEFVTNPPLSWNRLIQRNGLFQIAEGYPNVLTTAQAKFEMKNWDEVSSTAIMRALAELDGGVDYVLFGNNAGQGLPLARRLPADLIADRAAIIYATSLPEQSAYEKLGYRAFFRRSEAVGRLLDLAKDSGRPLALCFINTIQHNRHNYHDP
;
A
#
# COMPACT_ATOMS: atom_id res chain seq x y z
N MET A 1 12.36 5.71 0.45
CA MET A 1 11.16 5.33 -0.30
C MET A 1 11.27 5.72 -1.77
N LYS A 2 11.34 7.03 -2.07
CA LYS A 2 11.43 7.58 -3.43
C LYS A 2 12.39 6.84 -4.38
N ASN A 3 13.65 6.66 -4.00
CA ASN A 3 14.66 6.04 -4.87
C ASN A 3 14.31 4.60 -5.30
N GLU A 4 13.78 3.79 -4.38
CA GLU A 4 13.37 2.41 -4.68
C GLU A 4 12.20 2.38 -5.65
N LEU A 5 11.21 3.24 -5.41
CA LEU A 5 10.00 3.33 -6.22
C LEU A 5 10.29 3.88 -7.62
N LEU A 6 11.15 4.90 -7.73
CA LEU A 6 11.62 5.42 -9.02
C LEU A 6 12.28 4.34 -9.86
N ARG A 7 13.13 3.49 -9.26
CA ARG A 7 13.76 2.38 -9.98
C ARG A 7 12.73 1.39 -10.52
N LEU A 8 11.73 1.03 -9.72
CA LEU A 8 10.65 0.13 -10.17
C LEU A 8 9.78 0.77 -11.27
N SER A 9 9.48 2.07 -11.14
CA SER A 9 8.58 2.79 -12.04
C SER A 9 9.10 2.90 -13.48
N ALA A 10 10.41 2.72 -13.69
CA ALA A 10 11.02 2.73 -15.02
C ALA A 10 10.48 1.63 -15.95
N GLU A 11 10.08 0.49 -15.38
CA GLU A 11 9.63 -0.68 -16.14
C GLU A 11 8.23 -1.15 -15.76
N GLN A 12 7.71 -0.73 -14.60
CA GLN A 12 6.47 -1.25 -14.02
C GLN A 12 5.49 -0.12 -13.69
N PHE A 13 4.20 -0.44 -13.69
CA PHE A 13 3.18 0.38 -13.05
C PHE A 13 3.22 0.08 -11.55
N VAL A 14 3.64 1.07 -10.76
CA VAL A 14 3.90 0.89 -9.33
C VAL A 14 2.69 1.30 -8.50
N ALA A 15 2.04 0.32 -7.86
CA ALA A 15 0.98 0.55 -6.89
C ALA A 15 1.54 0.45 -5.46
N LEU A 16 1.56 1.57 -4.73
CA LEU A 16 1.94 1.60 -3.32
C LEU A 16 0.71 1.33 -2.43
N ILE A 17 0.78 0.29 -1.62
CA ILE A 17 -0.28 -0.16 -0.71
C ILE A 17 0.19 0.09 0.72
N LEU A 18 -0.59 0.87 1.45
CA LEU A 18 -0.45 1.06 2.89
C LEU A 18 -1.60 0.35 3.57
N ASP A 19 -1.36 -0.84 4.12
CA ASP A 19 -2.38 -1.66 4.77
C ASP A 19 -1.77 -2.50 5.90
N ASN A 20 -2.59 -3.36 6.51
CA ASN A 20 -2.19 -4.30 7.54
C ASN A 20 -1.70 -5.61 6.91
N GLU A 21 -0.63 -6.20 7.44
CA GLU A 21 -0.07 -7.48 7.00
C GLU A 21 -1.09 -8.63 6.93
N VAL A 22 -2.10 -8.64 7.81
CA VAL A 22 -3.16 -9.67 7.80
C VAL A 22 -4.10 -9.59 6.59
N THR A 23 -4.01 -8.51 5.80
CA THR A 23 -4.87 -8.27 4.63
C THR A 23 -4.23 -8.67 3.31
N VAL A 24 -2.96 -9.09 3.33
CA VAL A 24 -2.17 -9.36 2.12
C VAL A 24 -2.83 -10.42 1.21
N GLY A 25 -3.56 -11.37 1.80
CA GLY A 25 -4.29 -12.39 1.06
C GLY A 25 -5.33 -11.85 0.06
N GLU A 26 -5.87 -10.66 0.29
CA GLU A 26 -6.86 -10.02 -0.58
C GLU A 26 -6.26 -9.53 -1.91
N PHE A 27 -4.93 -9.43 -2.01
CA PHE A 27 -4.24 -9.01 -3.23
C PHE A 27 -3.71 -10.18 -4.06
N VAL A 28 -3.96 -11.43 -3.64
CA VAL A 28 -3.54 -12.62 -4.38
C VAL A 28 -4.40 -12.80 -5.63
N THR A 29 -3.77 -13.00 -6.78
CA THR A 29 -4.45 -13.25 -8.07
C THR A 29 -3.86 -14.43 -8.82
N ASN A 30 -4.53 -14.82 -9.91
CA ASN A 30 -4.02 -15.76 -10.89
C ASN A 30 -4.07 -15.12 -12.30
N PRO A 31 -2.92 -14.88 -12.97
CA PRO A 31 -1.56 -15.16 -12.51
C PRO A 31 -1.14 -14.30 -11.30
N PRO A 32 -0.15 -14.75 -10.50
CA PRO A 32 0.35 -13.99 -9.36
C PRO A 32 1.14 -12.76 -9.82
N LEU A 33 1.06 -11.67 -9.04
CA LEU A 33 1.70 -10.39 -9.37
C LEU A 33 3.07 -10.23 -8.72
N SER A 34 3.88 -9.33 -9.28
CA SER A 34 5.12 -8.89 -8.65
C SER A 34 4.81 -8.18 -7.33
N TRP A 35 5.53 -8.57 -6.28
CA TRP A 35 5.31 -8.12 -4.91
C TRP A 35 6.61 -7.66 -4.29
N ASN A 36 6.58 -6.46 -3.75
CA ASN A 36 7.70 -5.81 -3.06
C ASN A 36 7.23 -5.41 -1.67
N ARG A 37 7.95 -5.86 -0.63
CA ARG A 37 7.73 -5.38 0.73
C ARG A 37 8.72 -4.26 1.03
N LEU A 38 8.22 -3.11 1.46
CA LEU A 38 8.99 -1.95 1.87
C LEU A 38 9.06 -1.91 3.39
N ILE A 39 10.27 -1.98 3.93
CA ILE A 39 10.53 -1.98 5.37
C ILE A 39 11.28 -0.72 5.78
N GLN A 40 11.05 -0.28 7.01
CA GLN A 40 11.75 0.87 7.56
C GLN A 40 13.14 0.45 8.07
N ARG A 41 14.20 1.13 7.60
CA ARG A 41 15.56 1.02 8.14
C ARG A 41 16.14 2.43 8.30
N ASN A 42 16.58 2.75 9.52
CA ASN A 42 17.14 4.08 9.84
C ASN A 42 16.23 5.26 9.43
N GLY A 43 14.90 5.08 9.58
CA GLY A 43 13.91 6.09 9.21
C GLY A 43 13.62 6.22 7.71
N LEU A 44 14.20 5.36 6.86
CA LEU A 44 13.98 5.32 5.42
C LEU A 44 13.30 4.01 5.02
N PHE A 45 12.29 4.08 4.16
CA PHE A 45 11.69 2.88 3.58
C PHE A 45 12.52 2.37 2.40
N GLN A 46 12.87 1.09 2.45
CA GLN A 46 13.67 0.36 1.46
C GLN A 46 13.01 -0.98 1.14
N ILE A 47 13.24 -1.52 -0.06
CA ILE A 47 12.78 -2.87 -0.40
C ILE A 47 13.50 -3.87 0.51
N ALA A 48 12.75 -4.77 1.13
CA ALA A 48 13.30 -5.81 1.98
C ALA A 48 14.20 -6.76 1.18
N GLU A 49 15.17 -7.36 1.86
CA GLU A 49 16.02 -8.39 1.28
C GLU A 49 15.17 -9.58 0.80
N GLY A 50 15.48 -10.12 -0.38
CA GLY A 50 14.73 -11.22 -0.98
C GLY A 50 13.49 -10.83 -1.76
N TYR A 51 13.29 -9.54 -2.07
CA TYR A 51 12.22 -9.03 -2.95
C TYR A 51 12.82 -8.39 -4.23
N PRO A 52 12.08 -8.34 -5.36
CA PRO A 52 10.68 -8.74 -5.54
C PRO A 52 10.44 -10.26 -5.47
N ASN A 53 9.23 -10.64 -5.04
CA ASN A 53 8.68 -11.99 -5.12
C ASN A 53 7.41 -12.02 -5.98
N VAL A 54 6.81 -13.19 -6.15
CA VAL A 54 5.45 -13.34 -6.70
C VAL A 54 4.44 -13.54 -5.58
N LEU A 55 3.33 -12.79 -5.61
CA LEU A 55 2.29 -12.86 -4.59
C LEU A 55 1.38 -14.07 -4.77
N THR A 56 1.84 -15.22 -4.30
CA THR A 56 1.03 -16.43 -4.20
C THR A 56 0.29 -16.47 -2.85
N THR A 57 -0.70 -17.37 -2.70
CA THR A 57 -1.34 -17.63 -1.41
C THR A 57 -0.33 -18.03 -0.33
N ALA A 58 0.71 -18.78 -0.69
CA ALA A 58 1.77 -19.18 0.25
C ALA A 58 2.61 -17.98 0.68
N GLN A 59 2.99 -17.11 -0.27
CA GLN A 59 3.70 -15.87 0.03
C GLN A 59 2.84 -14.96 0.92
N ALA A 60 1.56 -14.78 0.61
CA ALA A 60 0.66 -13.96 1.42
C ALA A 60 0.60 -14.44 2.89
N LYS A 61 0.49 -15.77 3.11
CA LYS A 61 0.54 -16.36 4.46
C LYS A 61 1.89 -16.17 5.16
N PHE A 62 2.98 -16.10 4.40
CA PHE A 62 4.30 -15.76 4.95
C PHE A 62 4.35 -14.29 5.36
N GLU A 63 3.80 -13.38 4.55
CA GLU A 63 3.73 -11.94 4.89
C GLU A 63 2.92 -11.65 6.15
N MET A 64 1.87 -12.42 6.42
CA MET A 64 1.09 -12.23 7.66
C MET A 64 1.91 -12.49 8.94
N LYS A 65 3.06 -13.17 8.82
CA LYS A 65 3.98 -13.47 9.94
C LYS A 65 5.12 -12.46 10.04
N ASN A 66 5.18 -11.54 9.09
CA ASN A 66 6.25 -10.58 8.96
C ASN A 66 5.90 -9.30 9.72
N TRP A 67 6.34 -9.24 10.97
CA TRP A 67 6.06 -8.12 11.87
C TRP A 67 7.11 -7.04 11.74
N ASP A 68 6.89 -6.14 10.79
CA ASP A 68 7.75 -4.99 10.58
C ASP A 68 7.79 -4.06 11.80
N GLU A 69 8.99 -3.54 12.10
CA GLU A 69 9.11 -2.36 12.94
C GLU A 69 8.66 -1.15 12.12
N VAL A 70 7.45 -0.68 12.41
CA VAL A 70 6.81 0.41 11.67
C VAL A 70 6.68 1.64 12.56
N SER A 71 7.07 2.80 12.04
CA SER A 71 6.77 4.10 12.64
C SER A 71 5.75 4.86 11.80
N SER A 72 4.57 5.14 12.36
CA SER A 72 3.55 5.97 11.71
C SER A 72 4.11 7.33 11.28
N THR A 73 4.94 7.96 12.13
CA THR A 73 5.63 9.22 11.82
C THR A 73 6.57 9.08 10.61
N ALA A 74 7.30 7.97 10.50
CA ALA A 74 8.17 7.73 9.35
C ALA A 74 7.36 7.51 8.06
N ILE A 75 6.26 6.76 8.13
CA ILE A 75 5.34 6.59 6.98
C ILE A 75 4.82 7.95 6.54
N MET A 76 4.29 8.75 7.47
CA MET A 76 3.74 10.07 7.18
C MET A 76 4.78 10.99 6.52
N ARG A 77 6.05 10.94 6.97
CA ARG A 77 7.14 11.69 6.33
C ARG A 77 7.42 11.19 4.92
N ALA A 78 7.53 9.87 4.74
CA ALA A 78 7.79 9.27 3.44
C ALA A 78 6.66 9.55 2.42
N LEU A 79 5.41 9.61 2.87
CA LEU A 79 4.26 9.99 2.04
C LEU A 79 4.31 11.47 1.62
N ALA A 80 4.67 12.36 2.54
CA ALA A 80 4.74 13.80 2.25
C ALA A 80 5.83 14.15 1.23
N GLU A 81 6.86 13.31 1.12
CA GLU A 81 7.97 13.44 0.18
C GLU A 81 7.77 12.61 -1.11
N LEU A 82 6.58 12.03 -1.31
CA LEU A 82 6.31 11.15 -2.44
C LEU A 82 6.08 11.96 -3.72
N ASP A 83 6.98 11.83 -4.69
CA ASP A 83 6.86 12.44 -6.01
C ASP A 83 7.28 11.49 -7.13
N GLY A 84 6.54 11.48 -8.24
CA GLY A 84 6.93 10.90 -9.53
C GLY A 84 7.22 9.39 -9.62
N GLY A 85 7.40 8.67 -8.52
CA GLY A 85 7.83 7.27 -8.49
C GLY A 85 6.75 6.24 -8.15
N VAL A 86 5.53 6.66 -7.86
CA VAL A 86 4.37 5.76 -7.71
C VAL A 86 3.35 6.12 -8.75
N ASP A 87 2.72 5.13 -9.37
CA ASP A 87 1.62 5.38 -10.30
C ASP A 87 0.29 5.52 -9.58
N TYR A 88 0.09 4.72 -8.53
CA TYR A 88 -1.13 4.71 -7.74
C TYR A 88 -0.86 4.42 -6.26
N VAL A 89 -1.66 4.99 -5.36
CA VAL A 89 -1.55 4.78 -3.91
C VAL A 89 -2.86 4.26 -3.33
N LEU A 90 -2.81 3.14 -2.63
CA LEU A 90 -3.95 2.58 -1.90
C LEU A 90 -3.74 2.74 -0.39
N PHE A 91 -4.75 3.30 0.27
CA PHE A 91 -4.80 3.34 1.74
C PHE A 91 -5.85 2.36 2.24
N GLY A 92 -5.39 1.30 2.89
CA GLY A 92 -6.22 0.41 3.68
C GLY A 92 -6.76 1.11 4.90
N ASN A 93 -8.09 1.19 5.00
CA ASN A 93 -8.73 1.67 6.22
C ASN A 93 -9.25 0.49 7.05
N ASN A 94 -8.45 0.06 8.02
CA ASN A 94 -8.87 -0.84 9.09
C ASN A 94 -9.00 -0.04 10.38
N ALA A 95 -10.18 -0.03 10.98
CA ALA A 95 -10.44 0.65 12.25
C ALA A 95 -9.96 2.12 12.30
N GLY A 96 -10.11 2.87 11.21
CA GLY A 96 -9.76 4.30 11.14
C GLY A 96 -8.26 4.61 10.97
N GLN A 97 -7.39 3.60 10.84
CA GLN A 97 -5.93 3.80 10.73
C GLN A 97 -5.50 4.42 9.39
N GLY A 98 -6.32 4.31 8.34
CA GLY A 98 -5.97 4.82 7.02
C GLY A 98 -6.03 6.36 6.94
N LEU A 99 -6.94 6.99 7.69
CA LEU A 99 -7.24 8.43 7.53
C LEU A 99 -6.06 9.34 7.92
N PRO A 100 -5.35 9.11 9.05
CA PRO A 100 -4.16 9.89 9.37
C PRO A 100 -3.06 9.82 8.30
N LEU A 101 -2.90 8.66 7.65
CA LEU A 101 -1.89 8.46 6.60
C LEU A 101 -2.31 9.14 5.29
N ALA A 102 -3.57 8.96 4.87
CA ALA A 102 -4.13 9.56 3.67
C ALA A 102 -4.01 11.10 3.66
N ARG A 103 -4.15 11.75 4.82
CA ARG A 103 -3.95 13.21 4.98
C ARG A 103 -2.56 13.71 4.61
N ARG A 104 -1.57 12.83 4.53
CA ARG A 104 -0.17 13.18 4.23
C ARG A 104 0.19 13.00 2.78
N LEU A 105 -0.70 12.44 1.97
CA LEU A 105 -0.46 12.37 0.54
C LEU A 105 -0.52 13.78 -0.08
N PRO A 106 0.44 14.15 -0.96
CA PRO A 106 0.38 15.38 -1.73
C PRO A 106 -0.94 15.52 -2.50
N ALA A 107 -1.52 16.73 -2.48
CA ALA A 107 -2.87 16.96 -2.99
C ALA A 107 -3.02 16.70 -4.51
N ASP A 108 -1.95 16.88 -5.26
CA ASP A 108 -1.86 16.61 -6.70
C ASP A 108 -1.94 15.11 -7.03
N LEU A 109 -1.71 14.22 -6.07
CA LEU A 109 -1.86 12.77 -6.24
C LEU A 109 -3.24 12.26 -5.83
N ILE A 110 -3.97 12.98 -4.98
CA ILE A 110 -5.16 12.45 -4.31
C ILE A 110 -6.29 12.12 -5.29
N ALA A 111 -6.62 13.04 -6.21
CA ALA A 111 -7.83 12.91 -7.03
C ALA A 111 -7.75 11.74 -8.02
N ASP A 112 -6.59 11.59 -8.68
CA ASP A 112 -6.45 10.70 -9.84
C ASP A 112 -5.54 9.50 -9.58
N ARG A 113 -4.72 9.54 -8.52
CA ARG A 113 -3.66 8.55 -8.26
C ARG A 113 -3.76 7.93 -6.87
N ALA A 114 -4.92 8.02 -6.23
CA ALA A 114 -5.11 7.42 -4.94
C ALA A 114 -6.54 6.89 -4.70
N ALA A 115 -6.63 5.81 -3.94
CA ALA A 115 -7.90 5.26 -3.48
C ALA A 115 -7.87 4.83 -2.02
N ILE A 116 -9.05 4.78 -1.42
CA ILE A 116 -9.26 4.19 -0.10
C ILE A 116 -9.87 2.82 -0.28
N ILE A 117 -9.23 1.81 0.30
CA ILE A 117 -9.70 0.43 0.28
C ILE A 117 -10.18 0.02 1.67
N TYR A 118 -11.26 -0.75 1.72
CA TYR A 118 -11.90 -1.16 2.96
C TYR A 118 -12.42 -2.59 2.88
N ALA A 119 -12.72 -3.21 4.02
CA ALA A 119 -13.30 -4.55 4.06
C ALA A 119 -14.77 -4.53 3.63
N THR A 120 -15.68 -4.22 4.57
CA THR A 120 -17.13 -4.27 4.32
C THR A 120 -17.74 -2.87 4.21
N SER A 121 -17.29 -1.93 5.03
CA SER A 121 -17.84 -0.58 5.13
C SER A 121 -16.74 0.46 5.37
N LEU A 122 -17.02 1.71 4.99
CA LEU A 122 -16.14 2.86 5.22
C LEU A 122 -16.91 4.03 5.87
N PRO A 123 -17.12 4.01 7.19
CA PRO A 123 -17.82 5.10 7.88
C PRO A 123 -17.18 6.48 7.68
N GLU A 124 -15.86 6.53 7.53
CA GLU A 124 -15.10 7.77 7.35
C GLU A 124 -15.07 8.29 5.90
N GLN A 125 -15.84 7.71 4.96
CA GLN A 125 -15.80 8.09 3.54
C GLN A 125 -15.92 9.61 3.34
N SER A 126 -16.88 10.26 4.01
CA SER A 126 -17.07 11.71 3.92
C SER A 126 -15.85 12.52 4.38
N ALA A 127 -15.03 11.99 5.28
CA ALA A 127 -13.79 12.63 5.71
C ALA A 127 -12.71 12.54 4.62
N TYR A 128 -12.63 11.42 3.90
CA TYR A 128 -11.73 11.26 2.76
C TYR A 128 -12.16 12.10 1.56
N GLU A 129 -13.45 12.20 1.28
CA GLU A 129 -13.97 13.03 0.19
C GLU A 129 -13.63 14.52 0.37
N LYS A 130 -13.67 15.01 1.62
CA LYS A 130 -13.23 16.36 1.99
C LYS A 130 -11.73 16.60 1.77
N LEU A 131 -10.93 15.54 1.80
CA LEU A 131 -9.49 15.61 1.46
C LEU A 131 -9.25 15.54 -0.06
N GLY A 132 -10.29 15.27 -0.86
CA GLY A 132 -10.21 15.22 -2.31
C GLY A 132 -10.25 13.81 -2.90
N TYR A 133 -10.29 12.75 -2.09
CA TYR A 133 -10.35 11.37 -2.59
C TYR A 133 -11.67 11.13 -3.34
N ARG A 134 -11.57 10.40 -4.45
CA ARG A 134 -12.72 10.06 -5.32
C ARG A 134 -12.89 8.56 -5.55
N ALA A 135 -11.83 7.77 -5.38
CA ALA A 135 -11.87 6.33 -5.56
C ALA A 135 -12.01 5.61 -4.21
N PHE A 136 -13.07 4.82 -4.10
CA PHE A 136 -13.43 4.02 -2.93
C PHE A 136 -13.91 2.66 -3.39
N PHE A 137 -13.31 1.58 -2.90
CA PHE A 137 -13.73 0.23 -3.26
C PHE A 137 -13.32 -0.81 -2.21
N ARG A 138 -13.91 -1.99 -2.29
CA ARG A 138 -13.54 -3.08 -1.39
C ARG A 138 -12.12 -3.54 -1.69
N ARG A 139 -11.43 -4.01 -0.65
CA ARG A 139 -10.07 -4.53 -0.77
C ARG A 139 -9.95 -5.65 -1.79
N SER A 140 -10.94 -6.56 -1.82
CA SER A 140 -11.02 -7.64 -2.80
C SER A 140 -11.13 -7.18 -4.27
N GLU A 141 -11.53 -5.93 -4.51
CA GLU A 141 -11.65 -5.34 -5.85
C GLU A 141 -10.38 -4.60 -6.27
N ALA A 142 -9.45 -4.36 -5.33
CA ALA A 142 -8.33 -3.45 -5.53
C ALA A 142 -7.41 -3.88 -6.67
N VAL A 143 -7.06 -5.16 -6.73
CA VAL A 143 -6.14 -5.65 -7.76
C VAL A 143 -6.76 -5.57 -9.14
N GLY A 144 -8.05 -5.87 -9.29
CA GLY A 144 -8.76 -5.72 -10.57
C GLY A 144 -8.66 -4.28 -11.09
N ARG A 145 -8.91 -3.30 -10.23
CA ARG A 145 -8.79 -1.87 -10.57
C ARG A 145 -7.35 -1.48 -10.95
N LEU A 146 -6.37 -1.94 -10.18
CA LEU A 146 -4.96 -1.66 -10.47
C LEU A 146 -4.50 -2.28 -11.79
N LEU A 147 -5.00 -3.47 -12.13
CA LEU A 147 -4.68 -4.14 -13.39
C LEU A 147 -5.22 -3.36 -14.60
N ASP A 148 -6.44 -2.83 -14.51
CA ASP A 148 -7.01 -1.98 -15.56
C ASP A 148 -6.14 -0.72 -15.77
N LEU A 149 -5.76 -0.03 -14.69
CA LEU A 149 -4.89 1.15 -14.75
C LEU A 149 -3.50 0.83 -15.30
N ALA A 150 -2.90 -0.28 -14.87
CA ALA A 150 -1.60 -0.72 -15.36
C ALA A 150 -1.65 -1.04 -16.86
N LYS A 151 -2.71 -1.72 -17.31
CA LYS A 151 -2.95 -2.01 -18.73
C LYS A 151 -3.06 -0.74 -19.56
N ASP A 152 -3.81 0.27 -19.09
CA ASP A 152 -3.95 1.55 -19.79
C ASP A 152 -2.61 2.30 -19.90
N SER A 153 -1.72 2.10 -18.94
CA SER A 153 -0.36 2.66 -18.98
C SER A 153 0.64 1.86 -19.85
N GLY A 154 0.26 0.67 -20.31
CA GLY A 154 1.13 -0.24 -21.08
C GLY A 154 2.28 -0.87 -20.27
N ARG A 155 2.27 -0.77 -18.94
CA ARG A 155 3.30 -1.32 -18.04
C ARG A 155 2.74 -2.44 -17.16
N PRO A 156 3.52 -3.49 -16.86
CA PRO A 156 3.10 -4.54 -15.93
C PRO A 156 2.93 -4.00 -14.51
N LEU A 157 1.90 -4.49 -13.80
CA LEU A 157 1.62 -4.08 -12.42
C LEU A 157 2.63 -4.69 -11.43
N ALA A 158 3.19 -3.83 -10.57
CA ALA A 158 3.96 -4.21 -9.40
C ALA A 158 3.33 -3.66 -8.13
N LEU A 159 3.09 -4.53 -7.16
CA LEU A 159 2.56 -4.19 -5.86
C LEU A 159 3.71 -3.88 -4.90
N CYS A 160 3.70 -2.70 -4.29
CA CYS A 160 4.64 -2.28 -3.26
C CYS A 160 3.90 -2.10 -1.95
N PHE A 161 4.26 -2.82 -0.89
CA PHE A 161 3.51 -2.86 0.36
C PHE A 161 4.31 -2.28 1.51
N ILE A 162 3.67 -1.41 2.29
CA ILE A 162 4.15 -0.94 3.58
C ILE A 162 3.14 -1.41 4.63
N ASN A 163 3.62 -2.19 5.60
CA ASN A 163 2.80 -2.49 6.75
C ASN A 163 2.54 -1.21 7.56
N THR A 164 1.31 -1.02 8.01
CA THR A 164 0.87 0.16 8.75
C THR A 164 0.67 -0.09 10.25
N ILE A 165 0.67 -1.36 10.68
CA ILE A 165 0.56 -1.70 12.10
C ILE A 165 1.93 -1.64 12.78
N GLN A 166 2.01 -0.82 13.82
CA GLN A 166 3.12 -0.86 14.75
C GLN A 166 2.85 -1.96 15.79
N HIS A 167 3.59 -3.07 15.67
CA HIS A 167 3.62 -4.09 16.70
C HIS A 167 4.41 -3.55 17.90
N ASN A 168 3.73 -3.42 19.04
CA ASN A 168 4.35 -3.08 20.32
C ASN A 168 3.72 -3.94 21.42
N ARG A 169 4.25 -3.91 22.64
CA ARG A 169 3.75 -4.73 23.77
C ARG A 169 2.26 -4.53 24.08
N HIS A 170 1.63 -3.46 23.62
CA HIS A 170 0.20 -3.15 23.86
C HIS A 170 -0.71 -3.54 22.68
N ASN A 171 -0.15 -3.75 21.49
CA ASN A 171 -0.85 -4.21 20.28
C ASN A 171 -0.47 -5.65 19.91
N TYR A 172 0.05 -6.40 20.88
CA TYR A 172 0.39 -7.82 20.71
C TYR A 172 -0.92 -8.62 20.60
N HIS A 173 -1.25 -9.01 19.38
CA HIS A 173 -2.15 -10.12 19.14
C HIS A 173 -1.26 -11.32 18.85
N ASP A 174 -1.24 -12.28 19.78
CA ASP A 174 -0.70 -13.61 19.53
C ASP A 174 -1.49 -14.17 18.32
N PRO A 175 -0.84 -14.57 17.22
CA PRO A 175 -1.53 -15.02 16.00
C PRO A 175 -2.33 -16.31 16.20
#